data_AF-A0A7Z9QJZ5-F1
#
_entry.id   AF-A0A7Z9QJZ5-F1
#
_cell.length_a   1.000
_cell.length_b   1.000
_cell.length_c   1.000
_cell.angle_alpha   90.00
_cell.angle_beta   90.00
_cell.angle_gamma   90.00
#
_symmetry.space_group_name_H-M   'P 1'
#
loop_
_entity.id
_entity.type
_entity.pdbx_description
1 polymer ?
#
loop_
_entity_poly.entity_id
_entity_poly.type
_entity_poly.pdbx_seq_one_letter_code
_entity_poly.pdbx_strand_id
1 'polypeptide(L)' 'MNTQKEKPTVQLTGHDGNAFAIMGATIKALRRGGYSQDEVKQYQSEAQSGDYDNLLQVTMKWVDVE' A
#
# COMPACT_ATOMS: atom_id res chain seq x y z
N MET A 1 18.36 8.85 16.32
CA MET A 1 17.14 8.04 16.54
C MET A 1 16.80 7.40 15.21
N ASN A 2 17.08 6.11 15.03
CA ASN A 2 16.80 5.39 13.79
C ASN A 2 15.42 4.76 13.90
N THR A 3 14.38 5.51 13.58
CA THR A 3 13.00 4.99 13.49
C THR A 3 12.83 4.34 12.11
N GLN A 4 13.30 3.10 11.97
CA GLN A 4 12.82 2.25 10.87
C GLN A 4 11.35 1.95 11.16
N LYS A 5 10.45 2.44 10.31
CA LYS A 5 9.02 2.14 10.41
C LYS A 5 8.80 0.71 9.94
N GLU A 6 8.08 -0.08 10.72
CA GLU A 6 7.67 -1.42 10.33
C GLU A 6 6.66 -1.34 9.18
N LYS A 7 6.85 -2.17 8.15
CA LYS A 7 5.90 -2.27 7.05
C LYS A 7 4.60 -2.88 7.59
N PRO A 8 3.44 -2.26 7.36
CA PRO A 8 2.18 -2.83 7.81
C PRO A 8 1.78 -3.98 6.88
N THR A 9 1.07 -4.96 7.43
CA THR A 9 0.62 -6.15 6.68
C THR A 9 -0.75 -5.94 6.05
N VAL A 10 -0.94 -6.37 4.80
CA VAL A 10 -2.18 -6.27 4.03
C VAL A 10 -2.48 -7.61 3.35
N GLN A 11 -3.66 -8.16 3.61
CA GLN A 11 -4.16 -9.32 2.88
C GLN A 11 -4.67 -8.89 1.49
N LEU A 12 -3.96 -9.28 0.44
CA LEU A 12 -4.32 -8.97 -0.95
C LEU A 12 -5.25 -10.02 -1.57
N THR A 13 -5.29 -11.24 -1.02
CA THR A 13 -6.14 -12.32 -1.50
C THR A 13 -7.55 -12.23 -0.90
N GLY A 14 -8.60 -12.41 -1.71
CA GLY A 14 -10.00 -12.41 -1.25
C GLY A 14 -10.74 -11.06 -1.38
N HIS A 15 -10.04 -9.99 -1.75
CA HIS A 15 -10.68 -8.84 -2.39
C HIS A 15 -10.82 -9.18 -3.88
N ASP A 16 -12.01 -9.03 -4.46
CA ASP A 16 -12.41 -9.47 -5.83
C ASP A 16 -11.60 -8.87 -7.02
N GLY A 17 -10.28 -8.79 -6.93
CA GLY A 17 -9.43 -8.18 -7.96
C GLY A 17 -9.63 -6.67 -8.11
N ASN A 18 -10.39 -6.02 -7.23
CA ASN A 18 -10.70 -4.59 -7.39
C ASN A 18 -9.50 -3.72 -6.96
N ALA A 19 -8.89 -3.07 -7.95
CA ALA A 19 -7.77 -2.15 -7.77
C ALA A 19 -8.02 -1.07 -6.68
N PHE A 20 -9.24 -0.54 -6.61
CA PHE A 20 -9.61 0.47 -5.61
C PHE A 20 -9.69 -0.11 -4.19
N ALA A 21 -10.14 -1.36 -4.06
CA ALA A 21 -10.20 -2.03 -2.76
C ALA A 21 -8.80 -2.27 -2.19
N ILE A 22 -7.88 -2.75 -3.02
CA ILE A 22 -6.46 -2.95 -2.66
C ILE A 22 -5.84 -1.62 -2.24
N MET A 23 -5.99 -0.58 -3.07
CA MET A 23 -5.42 0.73 -2.78
C MET A 23 -5.98 1.32 -1.47
N GLY A 24 -7.29 1.19 -1.22
CA GLY A 24 -7.93 1.63 0.01
C GLY A 24 -7.44 0.88 1.25
N ALA A 25 -7.28 -0.44 1.17
CA ALA A 25 -6.76 -1.27 2.24
C ALA A 25 -5.30 -0.89 2.58
N THR A 26 -4.47 -0.71 1.56
CA THR A 26 -3.06 -0.30 1.71
C THR A 26 -2.93 1.07 2.32
N ILE A 27 -3.70 2.07 1.87
CA ILE A 27 -3.70 3.41 2.46
C ILE A 27 -4.09 3.36 3.94
N LYS A 28 -5.09 2.54 4.29
CA LYS A 28 -5.51 2.36 5.68
C LYS A 28 -4.39 1.72 6.52
N ALA A 29 -3.68 0.74 5.97
CA ALA A 29 -2.56 0.08 6.62
C ALA A 29 -1.37 1.04 6.84
N LEU A 30 -0.97 1.79 5.82
CA LEU A 30 0.07 2.81 5.90
C LEU A 30 -0.25 3.87 6.97
N ARG A 31 -1.48 4.38 7.00
CA ARG A 31 -1.90 5.34 8.04
C ARG A 31 -1.82 4.74 9.45
N ARG A 32 -2.20 3.47 9.62
CA ARG A 32 -2.07 2.76 10.91
C ARG A 32 -0.62 2.52 11.32
N GLY A 33 0.27 2.32 10.34
CA GLY A 33 1.72 2.19 10.56
C GLY A 33 2.46 3.51 10.82
N GLY A 34 1.75 4.64 10.93
CA GLY A 34 2.38 5.94 11.20
C GLY A 34 3.09 6.57 9.99
N TYR A 35 2.72 6.15 8.77
CA TYR A 35 3.16 6.85 7.56
C TYR A 35 2.49 8.22 7.46
N SER A 36 3.26 9.20 7.03
CA SER A 36 2.83 10.58 6.81
C SER A 36 1.87 10.68 5.63
N GLN A 37 1.13 11.79 5.54
CA GLN A 37 0.27 12.05 4.37
C GLN A 37 1.06 12.09 3.06
N ASP A 38 2.30 12.58 3.08
CA ASP A 38 3.14 12.68 1.88
C ASP A 38 3.58 11.29 1.41
N GLU A 39 3.95 10.39 2.33
CA GLU A 39 4.24 8.99 2.01
C GLU A 39 3.01 8.27 1.44
N VAL A 40 1.82 8.52 2.00
CA VAL A 40 0.56 7.97 1.46
C VAL A 40 0.26 8.51 0.06
N LYS A 41 0.49 9.81 -0.19
CA LYS A 41 0.34 10.40 -1.53
C LYS A 41 1.35 9.83 -2.52
N GLN A 42 2.58 9.59 -2.08
CA GLN A 42 3.61 8.96 -2.89
C GLN A 42 3.19 7.55 -3.30
N TYR A 43 2.76 6.71 -2.36
CA TYR A 43 2.19 5.39 -2.66
C TYR A 43 1.06 5.49 -3.68
N GLN A 44 0.12 6.43 -3.47
CA GLN A 44 -1.06 6.59 -4.32
C GLN A 44 -0.68 6.99 -5.75
N SER A 45 0.33 7.87 -5.90
CA SER A 45 0.86 8.25 -7.22
C SER A 45 1.60 7.10 -7.91
N GLU A 46 2.44 6.34 -7.18
CA GLU A 46 3.14 5.17 -7.72
C GLU A 46 2.14 4.10 -8.18
N ALA A 47 1.12 3.82 -7.36
CA ALA A 47 0.10 2.80 -7.62
C ALA A 47 -0.83 3.14 -8.80
N GLN A 48 -1.07 4.43 -9.07
CA GLN A 48 -1.93 4.90 -10.18
C GLN A 48 -1.17 5.09 -11.50
N SER A 49 0.15 4.98 -11.52
CA SER A 49 0.99 5.27 -12.70
C SER A 49 0.98 4.15 -13.77
N GLY A 50 0.28 3.04 -13.55
CA GLY A 50 0.34 1.87 -14.41
C GLY A 50 -0.94 1.04 -14.41
N ASP A 51 -0.80 -0.23 -14.77
CA ASP A 51 -1.89 -1.20 -14.79
C ASP A 51 -2.07 -1.91 -13.44
N TYR A 52 -2.87 -2.98 -13.44
CA TYR A 52 -3.14 -3.77 -12.26
C TYR A 52 -1.87 -4.43 -11.67
N ASP A 53 -0.95 -4.89 -12.53
CA ASP A 53 0.31 -5.49 -12.08
C ASP A 53 1.21 -4.45 -11.43
N ASN A 54 1.26 -3.23 -11.97
CA ASN A 54 1.93 -2.11 -11.32
C ASN A 54 1.34 -1.82 -9.92
N LEU A 55 0.02 -1.80 -9.78
CA LEU A 55 -0.63 -1.63 -8.47
C LEU A 55 -0.18 -2.71 -7.47
N LEU A 56 -0.13 -3.98 -7.90
CA LEU A 56 0.30 -5.08 -7.03
C LEU A 56 1.77 -4.94 -6.63
N GLN A 57 2.67 -4.66 -7.59
CA GLN A 57 4.10 -4.49 -7.32
C GLN A 57 4.37 -3.32 -6.37
N VAL A 58 3.75 -2.17 -6.62
CA VAL A 58 3.87 -1.01 -5.73
C VAL A 58 3.30 -1.35 -4.36
N THR A 59 2.15 -2.03 -4.29
CA THR A 59 1.57 -2.41 -3.00
C THR A 59 2.53 -3.32 -2.20
N MET A 60 3.07 -4.38 -2.82
CA MET A 60 4.05 -5.27 -2.17
C MET A 60 5.36 -4.58 -1.75
N LYS A 61 5.72 -3.46 -2.40
CA LYS A 61 6.89 -2.66 -1.99
C LYS A 61 6.63 -1.93 -0.67
N TRP A 62 5.42 -1.40 -0.49
CA TRP A 62 5.04 -0.52 0.62
C TRP A 62 4.49 -1.27 1.84
N VAL A 63 3.92 -2.46 1.66
CA VAL A 63 3.31 -3.28 2.71
C VAL A 63 3.75 -4.74 2.59
N ASP A 64 3.76 -5.45 3.71
CA ASP A 64 3.95 -6.91 3.70
C ASP A 64 2.61 -7.57 3.35
N VAL A 65 2.64 -8.66 2.57
CA VAL A 65 1.42 -9.35 2.10
C VAL A 65 1.33 -10.71 2.76
N GLU A 66 0.15 -11.03 3.31
CA GLU A 66 -0.22 -12.34 3.84
C GLU A 66 -1.23 -13.07 2.93
#